data_AF-A0A4Q3EYD1-F1
#
_entry.id   AF-A0A4Q3EYD1-F1
#
_cell.length_a   1.000
_cell.length_b   1.000
_cell.length_c   1.000
_cell.angle_alpha   90.00
_cell.angle_beta   90.00
_cell.angle_gamma   90.00
#
_symmetry.space_group_name_H-M   'P 1'
#
loop_
_entity.id
_entity.type
_entity.pdbx_description
1 polymer ?
#
loop_
_entity_poly.entity_id
_entity_poly.type
_entity_poly.pdbx_seq_one_letter_code
_entity_poly.pdbx_strand_id
1 'polypeptide(L)'
;MEILLALASQLWAIGDVFSSFRQFRYQRTKDYNKAIQSIREALHETEYFLRNPDFGNRDRTSELAKLWSRASSDIGIVNKDLGQMLDNKSNFWNNPESYIEVGTEVDVIKLEKIREEIRSFYLQR
;
A
#
# COMPACT_ATOMS: atom_id res chain seq x y z
N MET A 1 -47.22 -25.61 6.43
CA MET A 1 -46.96 -24.17 6.64
C MET A 1 -45.52 -23.92 7.10
N GLU A 2 -44.97 -24.75 8.01
CA GLU A 2 -43.60 -24.59 8.53
C GLU A 2 -42.46 -24.77 7.50
N ILE A 3 -42.61 -25.69 6.53
CA ILE A 3 -41.58 -25.95 5.50
C ILE A 3 -41.36 -24.71 4.60
N LEU A 4 -42.42 -23.97 4.29
CA LEU A 4 -42.33 -22.76 3.47
C LEU A 4 -41.64 -21.61 4.21
N LEU A 5 -41.82 -21.51 5.53
CA LEU A 5 -41.14 -20.52 6.37
C LEU A 5 -39.65 -20.84 6.53
N ALA A 6 -39.30 -22.13 6.67
CA ALA A 6 -37.91 -22.59 6.76
C ALA A 6 -37.15 -22.39 5.43
N LEU A 7 -37.79 -22.58 4.28
CA LEU A 7 -37.19 -22.31 2.97
C LEU A 7 -37.03 -20.81 2.72
N ALA A 8 -37.99 -20.00 3.15
CA ALA A 8 -37.90 -18.54 3.05
C ALA A 8 -36.78 -17.94 3.92
N SER A 9 -36.56 -18.48 5.13
CA SER A 9 -35.46 -18.02 6.00
C SER A 9 -34.08 -18.40 5.47
N GLN A 10 -33.94 -19.58 4.86
CA GLN A 10 -32.71 -20.01 4.18
C GLN A 10 -32.39 -19.12 2.97
N LEU A 11 -33.40 -18.72 2.19
CA LEU A 11 -33.23 -17.81 1.05
C LEU A 11 -32.79 -16.40 1.46
N TRP A 12 -33.34 -15.86 2.56
CA TRP A 12 -32.88 -14.59 3.14
C TRP A 12 -31.42 -14.65 3.60
N ALA A 13 -31.04 -15.72 4.32
CA ALA A 13 -29.67 -15.90 4.78
C ALA A 13 -28.66 -16.01 3.62
N ILE A 14 -29.04 -16.66 2.52
CA ILE A 14 -28.22 -16.71 1.30
C ILE A 14 -28.07 -15.30 0.69
N GLY A 15 -29.15 -14.51 0.65
CA GLY A 15 -29.13 -13.11 0.19
C GLY A 15 -28.18 -12.22 1.01
N ASP A 16 -28.20 -12.35 2.33
CA ASP A 16 -27.34 -11.60 3.25
C ASP A 16 -25.87 -11.99 3.14
N VAL A 17 -25.60 -13.27 2.90
CA VAL A 17 -24.24 -13.75 2.63
C VAL A 17 -23.73 -13.21 1.28
N PHE A 18 -24.55 -13.22 0.22
CA PHE A 18 -24.18 -12.67 -1.08
C PHE A 18 -23.96 -11.15 -1.04
N SER A 19 -24.80 -10.40 -0.32
CA SER A 19 -24.64 -8.95 -0.17
C SER A 19 -23.36 -8.62 0.61
N SER A 20 -23.09 -9.36 1.69
CA SER A 20 -21.83 -9.29 2.44
C SER A 20 -20.64 -9.59 1.53
N PHE A 21 -20.66 -10.68 0.75
CA PHE A 21 -19.59 -11.01 -0.19
C PHE A 21 -19.35 -9.92 -1.24
N ARG A 22 -20.42 -9.32 -1.78
CA ARG A 22 -20.30 -8.19 -2.71
C ARG A 22 -19.68 -6.97 -2.03
N GLN A 23 -20.11 -6.66 -0.81
CA GLN A 23 -19.57 -5.57 -0.01
C GLN A 23 -18.10 -5.78 0.32
N PHE A 24 -17.70 -7.00 0.71
CA PHE A 24 -16.30 -7.38 0.93
C PHE A 24 -15.46 -7.20 -0.34
N ARG A 25 -15.95 -7.66 -1.50
CA ARG A 25 -15.23 -7.48 -2.79
C ARG A 25 -15.11 -6.02 -3.19
N TYR A 26 -16.15 -5.23 -2.97
CA TYR A 26 -16.13 -3.79 -3.24
C TYR A 26 -15.13 -3.07 -2.34
N GLN A 27 -15.16 -3.34 -1.02
CA GLN A 27 -14.24 -2.74 -0.06
C GLN A 27 -12.79 -3.11 -0.39
N ARG A 28 -12.52 -4.39 -0.69
CA ARG A 28 -11.19 -4.84 -1.09
C ARG A 28 -10.69 -4.14 -2.37
N THR A 29 -11.58 -3.89 -3.34
CA THR A 29 -11.22 -3.14 -4.55
C THR A 29 -10.92 -1.67 -4.25
N LYS A 30 -11.67 -1.06 -3.33
CA LYS A 30 -11.45 0.31 -2.87
C LYS A 30 -10.12 0.45 -2.15
N ASP A 31 -9.81 -0.47 -1.24
CA ASP A 31 -8.55 -0.49 -0.49
C ASP A 31 -7.36 -0.67 -1.44
N TYR A 32 -7.49 -1.55 -2.43
CA TYR A 32 -6.50 -1.74 -3.49
C TYR A 32 -6.24 -0.44 -4.27
N ASN A 33 -7.30 0.21 -4.77
CA ASN A 33 -7.16 1.43 -5.56
C ASN A 33 -6.53 2.57 -4.75
N LYS A 34 -6.91 2.68 -3.47
CA LYS A 34 -6.32 3.65 -2.54
C LYS A 34 -4.83 3.40 -2.34
N ALA A 35 -4.45 2.15 -2.04
CA ALA A 35 -3.05 1.78 -1.86
C ALA A 35 -2.20 2.12 -3.09
N ILE A 36 -2.68 1.77 -4.28
CA ILE A 36 -2.01 2.12 -5.54
C ILE A 36 -1.85 3.63 -5.70
N GLN A 37 -2.88 4.41 -5.39
CA GLN A 37 -2.83 5.86 -5.52
C GLN A 37 -1.74 6.45 -4.61
N SER A 38 -1.70 6.03 -3.34
CA SER A 38 -0.68 6.50 -2.40
C SER A 38 0.73 6.06 -2.78
N ILE A 39 0.90 4.85 -3.32
CA ILE A 39 2.20 4.40 -3.81
C ILE A 39 2.66 5.23 -5.01
N ARG A 40 1.77 5.54 -5.96
CA ARG A 40 2.08 6.39 -7.12
C ARG A 40 2.47 7.79 -6.72
N GLU A 41 1.77 8.37 -5.75
CA GLU A 41 2.09 9.68 -5.18
C GLU A 41 3.51 9.67 -4.57
N ALA A 42 3.80 8.68 -3.71
CA ALA A 42 5.13 8.54 -3.11
C ALA A 42 6.25 8.35 -4.14
N LEU A 43 6.01 7.53 -5.17
CA LEU A 43 6.95 7.33 -6.29
C LEU A 43 7.21 8.63 -7.04
N HIS A 44 6.15 9.33 -7.46
CA HIS A 44 6.24 10.57 -8.22
C HIS A 44 7.03 11.65 -7.46
N GLU A 45 6.70 11.88 -6.19
CA GLU A 45 7.39 12.88 -5.38
C GLU A 45 8.86 12.50 -5.13
N THR A 46 9.13 11.20 -4.97
CA THR A 46 10.51 10.72 -4.84
C THR A 46 11.30 10.95 -6.14
N GLU A 47 10.74 10.63 -7.29
CA GLU A 47 11.38 10.89 -8.59
C GLU A 47 11.63 12.38 -8.80
N TYR A 48 10.67 13.23 -8.43
CA TYR A 48 10.81 14.67 -8.51
C TYR A 48 11.95 15.17 -7.63
N PHE A 49 12.03 14.71 -6.38
CA PHE A 49 13.13 15.03 -5.46
C PHE A 49 14.49 14.60 -6.03
N LEU A 50 14.59 13.39 -6.56
CA LEU A 50 15.85 12.84 -7.08
C LEU A 50 16.39 13.58 -8.32
N ARG A 51 15.60 14.44 -8.98
CA ARG A 51 16.10 15.30 -10.08
C ARG A 51 17.04 16.40 -9.59
N ASN A 52 16.86 16.86 -8.35
CA ASN A 52 17.75 17.82 -7.71
C ASN A 52 17.78 17.51 -6.20
N PRO A 53 18.55 16.49 -5.79
CA PRO A 53 18.48 15.97 -4.44
C PRO A 53 19.10 16.96 -3.45
N ASP A 54 18.31 17.31 -2.42
CA ASP A 54 18.77 18.09 -1.27
C ASP A 54 18.46 17.28 0.00
N PHE A 55 19.37 16.38 0.35
CA PHE A 55 19.21 15.50 1.52
C PHE A 55 19.30 16.26 2.85
N GLY A 56 19.89 17.46 2.87
CA GLY A 56 19.91 18.33 4.05
C GLY A 56 18.57 19.02 4.31
N ASN A 57 17.67 19.04 3.33
CA ASN A 57 16.32 19.56 3.49
C ASN A 57 15.44 18.55 4.25
N ARG A 58 15.42 18.70 5.58
CA ARG A 58 14.66 17.83 6.49
C ARG A 58 13.15 17.89 6.26
N ASP A 59 12.61 19.03 5.83
CA ASP A 59 11.18 19.15 5.54
C ASP A 59 10.81 18.28 4.33
N ARG A 60 11.59 18.35 3.24
CA ARG A 60 11.34 17.57 2.01
C ARG A 60 11.52 16.07 2.23
N THR A 61 12.54 15.67 2.97
CA THR A 61 12.77 14.24 3.31
C THR A 61 11.69 13.72 4.26
N SER A 62 11.23 14.52 5.22
CA SER A 62 10.07 14.19 6.09
C SER A 62 8.76 14.06 5.31
N GLU A 63 8.52 14.91 4.32
CA GLU A 63 7.36 14.79 3.41
C GLU A 63 7.38 13.45 2.66
N LEU A 64 8.52 13.08 2.09
CA LEU A 64 8.68 11.78 1.43
C LEU A 64 8.43 10.62 2.41
N ALA A 65 8.99 10.70 3.62
CA ALA A 65 8.77 9.69 4.64
C ALA A 65 7.27 9.49 4.96
N LYS A 66 6.52 10.59 5.10
CA LYS A 66 5.06 10.55 5.33
C LYS A 66 4.30 9.91 4.18
N LEU A 67 4.67 10.22 2.93
CA LEU A 67 4.05 9.62 1.74
C LEU A 67 4.29 8.11 1.70
N TRP A 68 5.52 7.67 1.96
CA TRP A 68 5.86 6.25 2.00
C TRP A 68 5.20 5.52 3.19
N SER A 69 5.06 6.16 4.34
CA SER A 69 4.34 5.61 5.50
C SER A 69 2.84 5.45 5.24
N ARG A 70 2.21 6.44 4.58
CA ARG A 70 0.82 6.34 4.12
C ARG A 70 0.65 5.19 3.13
N ALA A 71 1.53 5.10 2.14
CA ALA A 71 1.51 4.03 1.14
C ALA A 71 1.66 2.64 1.79
N SER A 72 2.57 2.51 2.76
CA SER A 72 2.76 1.31 3.59
C SER A 72 1.47 0.92 4.32
N SER A 73 0.84 1.88 5.00
CA SER A 73 -0.39 1.65 5.75
C SER A 73 -1.53 1.18 4.84
N ASP A 74 -1.73 1.83 3.70
CA ASP A 74 -2.81 1.50 2.78
C ASP A 74 -2.59 0.15 2.08
N ILE A 75 -1.36 -0.16 1.65
CA ILE A 75 -1.08 -1.46 1.02
C ILE A 75 -1.04 -2.60 2.03
N GLY A 76 -0.63 -2.35 3.28
CA GLY A 76 -0.54 -3.36 4.34
C GLY A 76 -1.87 -4.03 4.67
N ILE A 77 -2.99 -3.35 4.40
CA ILE A 77 -4.35 -3.92 4.50
C ILE A 77 -4.54 -5.08 3.52
N VAL A 78 -3.92 -4.98 2.33
CA VAL A 78 -4.12 -5.91 1.20
C VAL A 78 -2.93 -6.87 1.03
N ASN A 79 -1.72 -6.41 1.30
CA ASN A 79 -0.46 -7.13 1.18
C ASN A 79 0.53 -6.64 2.26
N LYS A 80 0.69 -7.44 3.33
CA LYS A 80 1.53 -7.10 4.49
C LYS A 80 3.02 -7.00 4.15
N ASP A 81 3.53 -7.89 3.31
CA ASP A 81 4.95 -7.94 2.96
C ASP A 81 5.35 -6.70 2.16
N LEU A 82 4.50 -6.30 1.21
CA LEU A 82 4.67 -5.06 0.47
C LEU A 82 4.53 -3.85 1.41
N GLY A 83 3.60 -3.88 2.37
CA GLY A 83 3.49 -2.87 3.42
C GLY A 83 4.80 -2.68 4.18
N GLN A 84 5.38 -3.77 4.70
CA GLN A 84 6.65 -3.73 5.42
C GLN A 84 7.80 -3.18 4.55
N MET A 85 7.83 -3.55 3.27
CA MET A 85 8.81 -3.03 2.32
C MET A 85 8.70 -1.49 2.19
N LEU A 86 7.49 -0.96 2.08
CA LEU A 86 7.27 0.48 1.98
C LEU A 86 7.53 1.21 3.31
N ASP A 87 7.29 0.56 4.45
CA ASP A 87 7.64 1.10 5.76
C ASP A 87 9.15 1.28 5.92
N ASN A 88 9.93 0.28 5.51
CA ASN A 88 11.39 0.39 5.48
C ASN A 88 11.85 1.55 4.59
N LYS A 89 11.14 1.80 3.47
CA LYS A 89 11.40 2.95 2.60
C LYS A 89 11.07 4.28 3.28
N SER A 90 9.99 4.34 4.07
CA SER A 90 9.66 5.51 4.90
C SER A 90 10.75 5.79 5.94
N ASN A 91 11.25 4.75 6.61
CA ASN A 91 12.31 4.86 7.62
C ASN A 91 13.63 5.38 7.03
N PHE A 92 13.97 4.99 5.79
CA PHE A 92 15.08 5.60 5.06
C PHE A 92 14.88 7.12 4.91
N TRP A 93 13.71 7.57 4.44
CA TRP A 93 13.44 9.00 4.23
C TRP A 93 13.37 9.82 5.51
N ASN A 94 13.07 9.21 6.66
CA ASN A 94 13.15 9.89 7.96
C ASN A 94 14.59 10.26 8.33
N ASN A 95 15.58 9.50 7.88
CA ASN A 95 16.98 9.79 8.17
C ASN A 95 17.94 9.27 7.09
N PRO A 96 17.93 9.85 5.87
CA PRO A 96 18.71 9.32 4.76
C PRO A 96 20.22 9.42 5.00
N GLU A 97 20.66 10.45 5.73
CA GLU A 97 22.07 10.68 6.08
C GLU A 97 22.69 9.49 6.81
N SER A 98 21.98 8.88 7.78
CA SER A 98 22.56 7.73 8.49
C SER A 98 22.78 6.51 7.60
N TYR A 99 21.98 6.34 6.54
CA TYR A 99 22.17 5.23 5.60
C TYR A 99 23.32 5.50 4.63
N ILE A 100 23.56 6.77 4.29
CA ILE A 100 24.67 7.19 3.42
C ILE A 100 25.99 7.12 4.21
N GLU A 101 26.02 7.64 5.44
CA GLU A 101 27.21 7.66 6.30
C GLU A 101 27.70 6.26 6.69
N VAL A 102 26.77 5.32 6.92
CA VAL A 102 27.10 3.93 7.30
C VAL A 102 27.36 3.05 6.06
N GLY A 103 27.15 3.57 4.84
CA GLY A 103 27.36 2.83 3.59
C GLY A 103 26.35 1.72 3.35
N THR A 104 25.19 1.76 4.01
CA THR A 104 24.09 0.78 3.89
C THR A 104 23.05 1.20 2.85
N GLU A 105 23.42 2.08 1.91
CA GLU A 105 22.60 2.49 0.78
C GLU A 105 22.15 1.31 -0.10
N VAL A 106 22.95 0.24 -0.12
CA VAL A 106 22.63 -1.03 -0.79
C VAL A 106 21.41 -1.74 -0.20
N ASP A 107 21.13 -1.51 1.08
CA ASP A 107 19.99 -2.09 1.80
C ASP A 107 18.70 -1.27 1.60
N VAL A 108 18.84 -0.05 1.04
CA VAL A 108 17.69 0.78 0.67
C VAL A 108 17.02 0.20 -0.55
N ILE A 109 15.75 -0.18 -0.38
CA ILE A 109 14.94 -0.72 -1.46
C ILE A 109 14.88 0.27 -2.63
N LYS A 110 15.37 -0.12 -3.80
CA LYS A 110 15.37 0.70 -5.02
C LYS A 110 13.94 0.90 -5.57
N LEU A 111 13.71 2.02 -6.26
CA LEU A 111 12.39 2.33 -6.82
C LEU A 111 11.96 1.32 -7.89
N GLU A 112 12.92 0.78 -8.63
CA GLU A 112 12.72 -0.26 -9.65
C GLU A 112 12.15 -1.53 -9.04
N LYS A 113 12.73 -1.98 -7.91
CA LYS A 113 12.22 -3.13 -7.16
C LYS A 113 10.78 -2.89 -6.69
N ILE A 114 10.48 -1.70 -6.19
CA ILE A 114 9.10 -1.34 -5.79
C ILE A 114 8.15 -1.40 -6.98
N ARG A 115 8.57 -0.90 -8.17
CA ARG A 115 7.74 -0.99 -9.39
C ARG A 115 7.50 -2.42 -9.83
N GLU A 116 8.51 -3.29 -9.73
CA GLU A 116 8.39 -4.71 -10.08
C GLU A 116 7.41 -5.43 -9.15
N GLU A 117 7.51 -5.20 -7.84
CA GLU A 117 6.60 -5.78 -6.85
C GLU A 117 5.15 -5.30 -7.06
N ILE A 118 4.95 -4.01 -7.33
CA ILE A 118 3.62 -3.48 -7.67
C ILE A 118 3.09 -4.10 -8.96
N ARG A 119 3.94 -4.26 -9.99
CA ARG A 119 3.53 -4.89 -11.26
C ARG A 119 3.16 -6.36 -11.05
N SER A 120 3.93 -7.10 -10.27
CA SER A 120 3.62 -8.48 -9.88
C SER A 120 2.27 -8.55 -9.16
N PHE A 121 2.04 -7.65 -8.21
CA PHE A 121 0.78 -7.51 -7.50
C PHE A 121 -0.42 -7.21 -8.42
N TYR A 122 -0.24 -6.40 -9.46
CA TYR A 122 -1.25 -6.16 -10.49
C TYR A 122 -1.62 -7.40 -11.31
N LEU A 123 -0.64 -8.25 -11.62
CA LEU A 123 -0.81 -9.42 -12.48
C LEU A 123 -1.40 -10.64 -11.75
N GLN A 124 -1.41 -10.63 -10.41
CA GLN A 124 -2.00 -11.67 -9.57
C GLN A 124 -3.50 -11.49 -9.30
N ARG A 125 -4.12 -10.45 -9.88
CA ARG A 125 -5.55 -10.16 -9.76
C ARG A 125 -6.37 -10.90 -10.82
#